data_AF-A0A9W4RC45-F1
#
_entry.id   AF-A0A9W4RC45-F1
#
_cell.length_a   1.000
_cell.length_b   1.000
_cell.length_c   1.000
_cell.angle_alpha   90.00
_cell.angle_beta   90.00
_cell.angle_gamma   90.00
#
_symmetry.space_group_name_H-M   'P 1'
#
loop_
_entity.id
_entity.type
_entity.pdbx_description
1 polymer ?
#
loop_
_entity_poly.entity_id
_entity_poly.type
_entity_poly.pdbx_seq_one_letter_code
_entity_poly.pdbx_strand_id
1 'polypeptide(L)'
;MAITLVPSSATISASKGGSRPDIFVGTEHALLHCTTNVRRAAANEAAGHPGHTGPMINCTGTVLLSGDPNSAQDKIDITSWDFGMILVSELSVYEAHYAGRMDNEGSIAINLKSAFTTNPSLDGDGDLPTIDEMIFDPSNLIIAPQTTGTRGFLATYKFGDHPNNPFPLRQTNGKMHSPNFLHTARRDEGFIAFFVAKAPGGRIHHLARIGWHVVWHGTLGWTSPSATPTVAMVTSRIDIGQPTTDDIDNTNFPRSAAVAKNPQRPTCNEQDGNAFDRGYGPAAGAPVRVESETRPGNLPSNFFPSP
;
A
#
# COMPACT_ATOMS: atom_id res chain seq x y z
N MET A 1 -38.65 -6.54 9.85
CA MET A 1 -38.20 -5.87 11.10
C MET A 1 -37.00 -4.98 10.77
N ALA A 2 -36.76 -3.89 11.49
CA ALA A 2 -35.54 -3.09 11.29
C ALA A 2 -34.34 -3.85 11.86
N ILE A 3 -33.49 -4.36 10.96
CA ILE A 3 -32.23 -5.01 11.35
C ILE A 3 -31.36 -3.99 12.07
N THR A 4 -30.90 -4.35 13.26
CA THR A 4 -29.97 -3.55 14.04
C THR A 4 -28.59 -4.20 14.02
N LEU A 5 -27.58 -3.42 13.67
CA LEU A 5 -26.17 -3.78 13.80
C LEU A 5 -25.85 -4.12 15.26
N VAL A 6 -25.01 -5.13 15.52
CA VAL A 6 -24.52 -5.45 16.86
C VAL A 6 -23.02 -5.11 16.93
N PRO A 7 -22.62 -3.85 17.19
CA PRO A 7 -21.21 -3.43 17.07
C PRO A 7 -20.26 -4.22 17.97
N SER A 8 -20.71 -4.66 19.14
CA SER A 8 -19.92 -5.46 20.07
C SER A 8 -19.54 -6.85 19.53
N SER A 9 -20.17 -7.31 18.44
CA SER A 9 -19.81 -8.54 17.73
C SER A 9 -18.76 -8.32 16.64
N ALA A 10 -18.38 -7.07 16.37
CA ALA A 10 -17.45 -6.76 15.31
C ALA A 10 -16.08 -7.38 15.58
N THR A 11 -15.50 -7.96 14.55
CA THR A 11 -14.14 -8.47 14.54
C THR A 11 -13.45 -8.03 13.26
N ILE A 12 -12.13 -7.94 13.31
CA ILE A 12 -11.29 -7.73 12.14
C ILE A 12 -10.04 -8.58 12.29
N SER A 13 -9.55 -9.10 11.18
CA SER A 13 -8.29 -9.83 11.11
C SER A 13 -7.55 -9.45 9.85
N ALA A 14 -6.23 -9.60 9.87
CA ALA A 14 -5.38 -9.46 8.70
C ALA A 14 -4.45 -10.67 8.61
N SER A 15 -4.23 -11.15 7.39
CA SER A 15 -3.31 -12.24 7.11
C SER A 15 -2.45 -11.92 5.91
N LYS A 16 -1.13 -12.13 6.06
CA LYS A 16 -0.18 -12.03 4.97
C LYS A 16 0.00 -13.32 4.18
N GLY A 17 -0.64 -14.43 4.55
CA GLY A 17 -0.60 -15.68 3.78
C GLY A 17 0.80 -16.21 3.41
N GLY A 18 1.82 -15.93 4.23
CA GLY A 18 3.22 -16.27 3.94
C GLY A 18 4.00 -15.23 3.14
N SER A 19 3.36 -14.16 2.66
CA SER A 19 3.99 -13.02 1.97
C SER A 19 5.16 -12.44 2.77
N ARG A 20 6.21 -12.08 2.05
CA ARG A 20 7.41 -11.39 2.54
C ARG A 20 7.76 -10.25 1.59
N PRO A 21 8.27 -9.11 2.07
CA PRO A 21 8.80 -8.06 1.21
C PRO A 21 10.05 -8.55 0.48
N ASP A 22 10.15 -8.26 -0.79
CA ASP A 22 11.30 -8.62 -1.63
C ASP A 22 11.48 -7.58 -2.74
N ILE A 23 12.62 -7.65 -3.43
CA ILE A 23 12.89 -6.85 -4.62
C ILE A 23 13.23 -7.78 -5.77
N PHE A 24 12.38 -7.77 -6.80
CA PHE A 24 12.66 -8.47 -8.05
C PHE A 24 13.29 -7.51 -9.06
N VAL A 25 14.40 -7.92 -9.67
CA VAL A 25 15.08 -7.13 -10.71
C VAL A 25 14.72 -7.69 -12.08
N GLY A 26 14.04 -6.88 -12.88
CA GLY A 26 13.79 -7.14 -14.29
C GLY A 26 14.83 -6.49 -15.20
N THR A 27 14.48 -6.32 -16.47
CA THR A 27 15.33 -5.63 -17.45
C THR A 27 15.27 -4.11 -17.34
N GLU A 28 14.13 -3.58 -16.89
CA GLU A 28 13.86 -2.13 -16.83
C GLU A 28 13.86 -1.60 -15.39
N HIS A 29 13.28 -2.37 -14.47
CA HIS A 29 12.99 -1.92 -13.11
C HIS A 29 13.50 -2.88 -12.03
N ALA A 30 13.80 -2.32 -10.85
CA ALA A 30 13.74 -3.03 -9.58
C ALA A 30 12.34 -2.85 -8.99
N LEU A 31 11.58 -3.94 -8.93
CA LEU A 31 10.22 -3.95 -8.40
C LEU A 31 10.26 -4.30 -6.91
N LEU A 32 9.90 -3.34 -6.05
CA LEU A 32 9.55 -3.61 -4.66
C LEU A 32 8.18 -4.28 -4.64
N HIS A 33 8.08 -5.48 -4.06
CA HIS A 33 6.84 -6.26 -4.03
C HIS A 33 6.78 -7.17 -2.81
N CYS A 34 5.64 -7.87 -2.62
CA CYS A 34 5.58 -9.02 -1.73
C CYS A 34 5.59 -10.34 -2.50
N THR A 35 6.22 -11.37 -1.94
CA THR A 35 6.54 -12.64 -2.65
C THR A 35 5.33 -13.41 -3.18
N THR A 36 4.16 -13.26 -2.57
CA THR A 36 2.94 -13.97 -2.97
C THR A 36 2.17 -13.13 -3.97
N ASN A 37 1.65 -13.76 -5.04
CA ASN A 37 0.87 -13.09 -6.10
C ASN A 37 1.64 -11.94 -6.78
N VAL A 38 2.97 -11.98 -6.82
CA VAL A 38 3.78 -11.01 -7.58
C VAL A 38 3.69 -11.31 -9.08
N ARG A 39 3.50 -10.26 -9.88
CA ARG A 39 3.68 -10.30 -11.34
C ARG A 39 5.08 -9.78 -11.69
N ARG A 40 6.09 -10.66 -11.61
CA ARG A 40 7.49 -10.32 -11.90
C ARG A 40 7.72 -9.72 -13.28
N ALA A 41 6.89 -10.08 -14.26
CA ALA A 41 6.95 -9.54 -15.62
C ALA A 41 6.83 -8.00 -15.66
N ALA A 42 6.14 -7.39 -14.70
CA ALA A 42 6.01 -5.93 -14.62
C ALA A 42 7.38 -5.23 -14.49
N ALA A 43 8.40 -5.89 -13.94
CA ALA A 43 9.74 -5.32 -13.84
C ALA A 43 10.50 -5.26 -15.19
N ASN A 44 9.99 -5.93 -16.23
CA ASN A 44 10.54 -5.92 -17.58
C ASN A 44 9.79 -4.95 -18.51
N GLU A 45 8.67 -4.39 -18.05
CA GLU A 45 7.79 -3.57 -18.86
C GLU A 45 8.17 -2.10 -18.62
N ALA A 46 8.25 -1.30 -19.70
CA ALA A 46 8.57 0.12 -19.61
C ALA A 46 7.40 0.95 -19.02
N ALA A 47 6.17 0.42 -19.12
CA ALA A 47 4.96 1.03 -18.60
C ALA A 47 4.51 0.35 -17.30
N GLY A 48 3.97 1.13 -16.35
CA GLY A 48 3.58 0.75 -14.99
C GLY A 48 2.36 -0.17 -14.91
N HIS A 49 2.46 -1.37 -15.46
CA HIS A 49 1.47 -2.41 -15.23
C HIS A 49 1.50 -2.87 -13.76
N PRO A 50 0.36 -3.35 -13.22
CA PRO A 50 0.29 -3.79 -11.83
C PRO A 50 1.35 -4.86 -11.54
N GLY A 51 2.15 -4.64 -10.49
CA GLY A 51 3.19 -5.57 -10.04
C GLY A 51 2.65 -6.85 -9.37
N HIS A 52 1.34 -7.09 -9.42
CA HIS A 52 0.66 -8.17 -8.72
C HIS A 52 -0.43 -8.86 -9.56
N THR A 53 -0.82 -10.06 -9.14
CA THR A 53 -1.93 -10.87 -9.66
C THR A 53 -3.03 -11.09 -8.62
N GLY A 54 -2.89 -10.50 -7.43
CA GLY A 54 -3.83 -10.63 -6.33
C GLY A 54 -3.28 -10.03 -5.03
N PRO A 55 -4.06 -10.04 -3.94
CA PRO A 55 -3.67 -9.38 -2.69
C PRO A 55 -2.54 -10.12 -1.97
N MET A 56 -1.69 -9.36 -1.27
CA MET A 56 -0.63 -9.86 -0.40
C MET A 56 -1.07 -9.87 1.07
N ILE A 57 -1.84 -8.87 1.49
CA ILE A 57 -2.53 -8.77 2.78
C ILE A 57 -4.01 -8.93 2.50
N ASN A 58 -4.65 -9.83 3.23
CA ASN A 58 -6.10 -9.97 3.22
C ASN A 58 -6.62 -9.54 4.58
N CYS A 59 -7.49 -8.53 4.60
CA CYS A 59 -8.24 -8.09 5.76
C CYS A 59 -9.66 -8.67 5.70
N THR A 60 -10.15 -9.19 6.81
CA THR A 60 -11.53 -9.69 6.91
C THR A 60 -12.19 -9.05 8.12
N GLY A 61 -13.23 -8.26 7.88
CA GLY A 61 -14.10 -7.70 8.89
C GLY A 61 -15.40 -8.50 8.97
N THR A 62 -15.89 -8.77 10.17
CA THR A 62 -17.17 -9.47 10.37
C THR A 62 -17.98 -8.79 11.47
N VAL A 63 -19.28 -8.64 11.27
CA VAL A 63 -20.22 -8.15 12.30
C VAL A 63 -21.56 -8.87 12.20
N LEU A 64 -22.20 -9.09 13.35
CA LEU A 64 -23.54 -9.65 13.44
C LEU A 64 -24.60 -8.56 13.26
N LEU A 65 -25.61 -8.91 12.48
CA LEU A 65 -26.84 -8.18 12.31
C LEU A 65 -27.96 -8.94 13.01
N SER A 66 -28.73 -8.24 13.85
CA SER A 66 -29.86 -8.85 14.57
C SER A 66 -30.98 -9.31 13.64
N GLY A 67 -31.60 -10.44 13.99
CA GLY A 67 -32.74 -11.05 13.29
C GLY A 67 -32.82 -12.55 13.57
N ASP A 68 -33.95 -13.21 13.28
CA ASP A 68 -34.01 -14.67 13.24
C ASP A 68 -33.93 -15.16 11.79
N PRO A 69 -32.84 -15.85 11.38
CA PRO A 69 -32.71 -16.43 10.04
C PRO A 69 -33.82 -17.41 9.64
N ASN A 70 -34.57 -17.94 10.61
CA ASN A 70 -35.65 -18.89 10.36
C ASN A 70 -37.02 -18.22 10.30
N SER A 71 -37.11 -16.93 10.61
CA SER A 71 -38.36 -16.18 10.57
C SER A 71 -38.67 -15.72 9.15
N ALA A 72 -39.77 -16.22 8.58
CA ALA A 72 -40.28 -15.75 7.29
C ALA A 72 -40.74 -14.27 7.30
N GLN A 73 -40.88 -13.68 8.50
CA GLN A 73 -41.24 -12.28 8.75
C GLN A 73 -40.00 -11.37 8.86
N ASP A 74 -38.83 -11.96 9.15
CA ASP A 74 -37.53 -11.29 9.16
C ASP A 74 -36.87 -11.39 7.78
N LYS A 75 -37.64 -11.11 6.71
CA LYS A 75 -37.05 -10.88 5.39
C LYS A 75 -36.08 -9.71 5.49
N ILE A 76 -34.80 -10.04 5.42
CA ILE A 76 -33.70 -9.10 5.49
C ILE A 76 -33.76 -8.16 4.30
N ASP A 77 -33.80 -6.87 4.57
CA ASP A 77 -33.39 -5.86 3.59
C ASP A 77 -31.99 -5.36 3.95
N ILE A 78 -30.98 -6.18 3.65
CA ILE A 78 -29.58 -5.83 3.87
C ILE A 78 -29.11 -4.79 2.86
N THR A 79 -29.88 -4.55 1.79
CA THR A 79 -29.52 -3.58 0.74
C THR A 79 -29.51 -2.15 1.26
N SER A 80 -30.09 -1.93 2.44
CA SER A 80 -30.13 -0.64 3.12
C SER A 80 -28.83 -0.32 3.90
N TRP A 81 -27.94 -1.30 4.10
CA TRP A 81 -26.66 -1.12 4.76
C TRP A 81 -25.51 -1.46 3.81
N ASP A 82 -24.52 -0.58 3.74
CA ASP A 82 -23.26 -0.89 3.07
C ASP A 82 -22.20 -1.29 4.11
N PHE A 83 -21.34 -2.23 3.75
CA PHE A 83 -20.19 -2.65 4.56
C PHE A 83 -18.93 -2.48 3.73
N GLY A 84 -17.85 -2.05 4.38
CA GLY A 84 -16.67 -1.63 3.66
C GLY A 84 -15.41 -1.64 4.50
N MET A 85 -14.29 -1.38 3.84
CA MET A 85 -13.00 -1.21 4.49
C MET A 85 -12.42 0.14 4.06
N ILE A 86 -12.10 1.00 5.03
CA ILE A 86 -11.31 2.20 4.78
C ILE A 86 -9.87 1.85 5.09
N LEU A 87 -8.99 1.91 4.09
CA LEU A 87 -7.55 1.74 4.30
C LEU A 87 -6.91 3.13 4.35
N VAL A 88 -6.08 3.37 5.36
CA VAL A 88 -5.33 4.63 5.49
C VAL A 88 -3.85 4.28 5.54
N SER A 89 -3.06 4.86 4.64
CA SER A 89 -1.60 4.69 4.64
C SER A 89 -0.90 5.87 5.31
N GLU A 90 0.24 5.59 5.94
CA GLU A 90 1.20 6.56 6.44
C GLU A 90 2.60 6.21 5.94
N LEU A 91 3.09 6.99 4.97
CA LEU A 91 4.36 6.77 4.31
C LEU A 91 5.50 7.39 5.14
N SER A 92 6.42 6.56 5.63
CA SER A 92 7.56 7.02 6.44
C SER A 92 8.78 7.32 5.57
N VAL A 93 9.09 6.45 4.61
CA VAL A 93 10.21 6.61 3.67
C VAL A 93 9.79 6.12 2.29
N TYR A 94 10.21 6.83 1.24
CA TYR A 94 10.05 6.41 -0.14
C TYR A 94 11.12 7.05 -1.01
N GLU A 95 12.20 6.31 -1.25
CA GLU A 95 13.42 6.85 -1.83
C GLU A 95 14.17 5.83 -2.69
N ALA A 96 14.94 6.35 -3.63
CA ALA A 96 15.88 5.57 -4.43
C ALA A 96 17.12 6.41 -4.75
N HIS A 97 18.30 5.81 -4.62
CA HIS A 97 19.54 6.50 -4.94
C HIS A 97 20.29 5.78 -6.06
N TYR A 98 20.88 6.59 -6.93
CA TYR A 98 21.62 6.21 -8.10
C TYR A 98 23.01 6.81 -8.04
N ALA A 99 23.99 6.08 -8.55
CA ALA A 99 25.36 6.57 -8.61
C ALA A 99 26.03 6.21 -9.93
N GLY A 100 27.00 7.03 -10.30
CA GLY A 100 27.95 6.74 -11.36
C GLY A 100 28.85 5.55 -11.01
N ARG A 101 29.42 4.94 -12.04
CA ARG A 101 30.44 3.88 -11.96
C ARG A 101 31.78 4.45 -11.49
N MET A 102 32.08 5.66 -11.94
CA MET A 102 33.30 6.40 -11.65
C MET A 102 32.99 7.71 -10.93
N ASP A 103 33.99 8.28 -10.25
CA ASP A 103 33.80 9.45 -9.40
C ASP A 103 33.33 10.69 -10.18
N ASN A 104 33.67 10.79 -11.48
CA ASN A 104 33.25 11.86 -12.38
C ASN A 104 31.87 11.63 -13.04
N GLU A 105 31.10 10.63 -12.61
CA GLU A 105 29.74 10.37 -13.13
C GLU A 105 28.65 10.79 -12.12
N GLY A 106 29.02 11.27 -10.94
CA GLY A 106 28.11 11.86 -9.96
C GLY A 106 27.06 10.92 -9.37
N SER A 107 25.93 11.50 -8.94
CA SER A 107 24.82 10.74 -8.34
C SER A 107 23.45 11.42 -8.49
N ILE A 108 22.39 10.64 -8.27
CA ILE A 108 21.00 11.13 -8.20
C ILE A 108 20.37 10.57 -6.93
N ALA A 109 19.77 11.44 -6.13
CA ALA A 109 18.93 11.07 -4.99
C ALA A 109 17.47 11.39 -5.30
N ILE A 110 16.58 10.41 -5.15
CA ILE A 110 15.14 10.57 -5.31
C ILE A 110 14.46 10.39 -3.94
N ASN A 111 13.67 11.38 -3.52
CA ASN A 111 12.82 11.35 -2.33
C ASN A 111 11.36 11.54 -2.76
N LEU A 112 10.71 10.45 -3.17
CA LEU A 112 9.33 10.44 -3.66
C LEU A 112 8.33 10.88 -2.57
N LYS A 113 8.60 10.56 -1.30
CA LYS A 113 7.79 11.02 -0.16
C LYS A 113 7.66 12.55 -0.11
N SER A 114 8.66 13.30 -0.57
CA SER A 114 8.60 14.78 -0.57
C SER A 114 7.57 15.36 -1.55
N ALA A 115 7.06 14.54 -2.48
CA ALA A 115 6.00 14.93 -3.39
C ALA A 115 4.58 14.75 -2.81
N PHE A 116 4.43 14.00 -1.71
CA PHE A 116 3.13 13.78 -1.06
C PHE A 116 2.64 15.07 -0.40
N THR A 117 1.42 15.47 -0.72
CA THR A 117 0.76 16.66 -0.16
C THR A 117 -0.04 16.33 1.09
N THR A 118 -0.48 15.08 1.23
CA THR A 118 -1.17 14.56 2.41
C THR A 118 -0.52 13.24 2.85
N ASN A 119 -0.26 13.11 4.15
CA ASN A 119 0.29 11.89 4.75
C ASN A 119 0.06 11.93 6.28
N PRO A 120 -0.78 11.08 6.87
CA PRO A 120 -1.47 9.95 6.24
C PRO A 120 -2.51 10.35 5.19
N SER A 121 -2.86 9.42 4.31
CA SER A 121 -3.83 9.59 3.22
C SER A 121 -4.71 8.36 3.06
N LEU A 122 -5.89 8.53 2.46
CA LEU A 122 -6.74 7.41 2.07
C LEU A 122 -5.95 6.52 1.09
N ASP A 123 -5.88 5.23 1.36
CA ASP A 123 -5.35 4.27 0.40
C ASP A 123 -6.50 3.66 -0.40
N GLY A 124 -6.42 3.78 -1.72
CA GLY A 124 -7.53 3.47 -2.62
C GLY A 124 -7.17 3.71 -4.07
N ASP A 125 -7.86 2.98 -4.95
CA ASP A 125 -7.66 3.07 -6.39
C ASP A 125 -8.14 4.42 -6.93
N GLY A 126 -7.24 5.20 -7.53
CA GLY A 126 -7.56 6.51 -8.11
C GLY A 126 -8.53 6.43 -9.30
N ASP A 127 -8.63 5.26 -9.93
CA ASP A 127 -9.46 5.03 -11.11
C ASP A 127 -10.96 4.92 -10.79
N LEU A 128 -11.32 4.63 -9.53
CA LEU A 128 -12.72 4.56 -9.11
C LEU A 128 -13.32 5.96 -8.94
N PRO A 129 -14.46 6.30 -9.58
CA PRO A 129 -14.94 7.67 -9.67
C PRO A 129 -15.35 8.29 -8.32
N THR A 130 -15.71 7.48 -7.33
CA THR A 130 -16.13 7.96 -6.01
C THR A 130 -15.42 7.25 -4.87
N ILE A 131 -15.28 7.94 -3.73
CA ILE A 131 -14.71 7.38 -2.50
C ILE A 131 -15.59 6.25 -1.95
N ASP A 132 -16.91 6.37 -2.11
CA ASP A 132 -17.84 5.32 -1.68
C ASP A 132 -17.61 4.03 -2.46
N GLU A 133 -17.34 4.09 -3.77
CA GLU A 133 -17.01 2.91 -4.57
C GLU A 133 -15.67 2.27 -4.17
N MET A 134 -14.71 3.05 -3.67
CA MET A 134 -13.45 2.52 -3.13
C MET A 134 -13.65 1.76 -1.82
N ILE A 135 -14.58 2.23 -0.97
CA ILE A 135 -14.77 1.72 0.39
C ILE A 135 -15.77 0.56 0.43
N PHE A 136 -16.88 0.69 -0.32
CA PHE A 136 -18.07 -0.15 -0.23
C PHE A 136 -18.32 -0.95 -1.52
N ASP A 137 -17.41 -1.85 -1.87
CA ASP A 137 -17.60 -2.74 -3.02
C ASP A 137 -18.46 -3.96 -2.61
N PRO A 138 -19.69 -4.09 -3.14
CA PRO A 138 -20.58 -5.19 -2.79
C PRO A 138 -20.03 -6.57 -3.19
N SER A 139 -19.09 -6.66 -4.13
CA SER A 139 -18.46 -7.93 -4.52
C SER A 139 -17.60 -8.54 -3.42
N ASN A 140 -17.17 -7.72 -2.45
CA ASN A 140 -16.38 -8.12 -1.29
C ASN A 140 -17.23 -8.52 -0.07
N LEU A 141 -18.55 -8.30 -0.14
CA LEU A 141 -19.49 -8.58 0.95
C LEU A 141 -20.10 -9.98 0.83
N ILE A 142 -20.01 -10.74 1.92
CA ILE A 142 -20.67 -12.03 2.09
C ILE A 142 -21.63 -11.92 3.27
N ILE A 143 -22.89 -12.27 3.03
CA ILE A 143 -23.92 -12.34 4.07
C ILE A 143 -24.28 -13.80 4.28
N ALA A 144 -24.19 -14.28 5.52
CA ALA A 144 -24.56 -15.65 5.87
C ALA A 144 -25.48 -15.69 7.10
N PRO A 145 -26.48 -16.59 7.13
CA PRO A 145 -27.28 -16.80 8.33
C PRO A 145 -26.45 -17.44 9.44
N GLN A 146 -26.61 -16.93 10.67
CA GLN A 146 -26.06 -17.51 11.90
C GLN A 146 -27.20 -18.11 12.73
N THR A 147 -27.29 -19.44 12.74
CA THR A 147 -28.36 -20.19 13.39
C THR A 147 -27.99 -20.74 14.77
N THR A 148 -26.71 -20.66 15.14
CA THR A 148 -26.15 -21.10 16.42
C THR A 148 -25.63 -19.90 17.23
N GLY A 149 -25.63 -20.00 18.56
CA GLY A 149 -25.27 -18.87 19.44
C GLY A 149 -26.27 -17.72 19.36
N THR A 150 -25.79 -16.47 19.35
CA THR A 150 -26.63 -15.29 19.10
C THR A 150 -27.12 -15.33 17.66
N ARG A 151 -28.41 -15.57 17.45
CA ARG A 151 -28.99 -15.66 16.10
C ARG A 151 -28.94 -14.31 15.37
N GLY A 152 -28.77 -14.38 14.06
CA GLY A 152 -28.70 -13.19 13.21
C GLY A 152 -28.08 -13.50 11.85
N PHE A 153 -27.55 -12.46 11.20
CA PHE A 153 -26.83 -12.57 9.94
C PHE A 153 -25.43 -12.03 10.09
N LEU A 154 -24.43 -12.82 9.72
CA LEU A 154 -23.05 -12.37 9.70
C LEU A 154 -22.79 -11.65 8.38
N ALA A 155 -22.50 -10.36 8.47
CA ALA A 155 -21.93 -9.59 7.38
C ALA A 155 -20.40 -9.71 7.46
N THR A 156 -19.79 -10.28 6.42
CA THR A 156 -18.34 -10.45 6.30
C THR A 156 -17.85 -9.69 5.08
N TYR A 157 -16.94 -8.74 5.30
CA TYR A 157 -16.30 -7.99 4.22
C TYR A 157 -14.85 -8.45 4.06
N LYS A 158 -14.49 -8.85 2.84
CA LYS A 158 -13.13 -9.30 2.50
C LYS A 158 -12.44 -8.27 1.64
N PHE A 159 -11.36 -7.71 2.14
CA PHE A 159 -10.57 -6.71 1.45
C PHE A 159 -9.15 -7.20 1.26
N GLY A 160 -8.55 -6.90 0.13
CA GLY A 160 -7.19 -7.31 -0.20
C GLY A 160 -6.36 -6.11 -0.66
N ASP A 161 -5.10 -6.09 -0.28
CA ASP A 161 -4.16 -5.04 -0.69
C ASP A 161 -2.81 -5.62 -1.15
N HIS A 162 -2.10 -4.91 -2.03
CA HIS A 162 -0.80 -5.27 -2.57
C HIS A 162 0.04 -4.03 -2.98
N PRO A 163 0.63 -3.30 -2.02
CA PRO A 163 1.62 -2.27 -2.34
C PRO A 163 2.81 -2.87 -3.10
N ASN A 164 3.16 -2.20 -4.19
CA ASN A 164 4.28 -2.54 -5.05
C ASN A 164 4.77 -1.28 -5.75
N ASN A 165 6.08 -1.17 -6.00
CA ASN A 165 6.64 0.01 -6.66
C ASN A 165 7.81 -0.35 -7.57
N PRO A 166 7.72 -0.05 -8.87
CA PRO A 166 8.86 -0.17 -9.77
C PRO A 166 9.80 1.04 -9.62
N PHE A 167 11.10 0.78 -9.59
CA PHE A 167 12.15 1.80 -9.65
C PHE A 167 13.00 1.57 -10.89
N PRO A 168 13.20 2.58 -11.76
CA PRO A 168 14.06 2.42 -12.92
C PRO A 168 15.45 1.97 -12.49
N LEU A 169 16.05 1.02 -13.21
CA LEU A 169 17.41 0.55 -12.87
C LEU A 169 18.49 1.58 -13.20
N ARG A 170 18.23 2.44 -14.18
CA ARG A 170 19.17 3.43 -14.70
C ARG A 170 18.48 4.77 -14.85
N GLN A 171 19.22 5.82 -14.61
CA GLN A 171 18.79 7.21 -14.79
C GLN A 171 19.96 8.03 -15.30
N THR A 172 19.72 9.00 -16.17
CA THR A 172 20.76 9.93 -16.62
C THR A 172 20.93 11.04 -15.59
N ASN A 173 22.15 11.28 -15.13
CA ASN A 173 22.48 12.46 -14.35
C ASN A 173 22.63 13.65 -15.31
N GLY A 174 21.71 14.60 -15.25
CA GLY A 174 21.68 15.78 -16.10
C GLY A 174 22.85 16.74 -15.87
N LYS A 175 23.50 16.73 -14.69
CA LYS A 175 24.70 17.55 -14.42
C LYS A 175 25.97 16.98 -15.07
N MET A 176 26.14 15.66 -15.00
CA MET A 176 27.33 14.98 -15.53
C MET A 176 27.13 14.42 -16.95
N HIS A 177 25.90 14.46 -17.46
CA HIS A 177 25.47 13.85 -18.72
C HIS A 177 25.85 12.35 -18.82
N SER A 178 25.88 11.65 -17.69
CA SER A 178 26.32 10.27 -17.57
C SER A 178 25.24 9.37 -16.99
N PRO A 179 25.21 8.07 -17.35
CA PRO A 179 24.29 7.13 -16.73
C PRO A 179 24.66 6.91 -15.27
N ASN A 180 23.66 6.85 -14.42
CA ASN A 180 23.74 6.43 -13.02
C ASN A 180 22.85 5.20 -12.82
N PHE A 181 23.27 4.34 -11.91
CA PHE A 181 22.71 3.01 -11.70
C PHE A 181 22.13 2.94 -10.30
N LEU A 182 20.93 2.37 -10.18
CA LEU A 182 20.25 2.20 -8.91
C LEU A 182 21.13 1.37 -7.97
N HIS A 183 21.44 1.88 -6.79
CA HIS A 183 22.23 1.15 -5.78
C HIS A 183 21.48 0.94 -4.46
N THR A 184 20.40 1.69 -4.23
CA THR A 184 19.48 1.48 -3.10
C THR A 184 18.07 1.88 -3.48
N ALA A 185 17.10 1.11 -3.02
CA ALA A 185 15.68 1.43 -3.09
C ALA A 185 15.03 1.09 -1.74
N ARG A 186 14.19 2.01 -1.25
CA ARG A 186 13.54 1.86 0.06
C ARG A 186 12.12 2.41 0.05
N ARG A 187 11.19 1.64 0.60
CA ARG A 187 9.86 2.09 1.00
C ARG A 187 9.53 1.55 2.39
N ASP A 188 8.95 2.40 3.22
CA ASP A 188 8.62 2.14 4.61
C ASP A 188 7.26 2.76 4.88
N GLU A 189 6.23 1.92 5.06
CA GLU A 189 4.84 2.38 5.02
C GLU A 189 3.95 1.59 5.97
N GLY A 190 3.22 2.33 6.80
CA GLY A 190 2.22 1.82 7.72
C GLY A 190 0.83 1.96 7.13
N PHE A 191 -0.06 1.05 7.52
CA PHE A 191 -1.43 0.99 7.06
C PHE A 191 -2.35 0.72 8.25
N ILE A 192 -3.54 1.33 8.25
CA ILE A 192 -4.62 0.98 9.19
C ILE A 192 -5.88 0.73 8.37
N ALA A 193 -6.38 -0.50 8.45
CA ALA A 193 -7.67 -0.87 7.89
C ALA A 193 -8.75 -0.65 8.96
N PHE A 194 -9.81 0.07 8.60
CA PHE A 194 -10.99 0.28 9.42
C PHE A 194 -12.17 -0.44 8.77
N PHE A 195 -12.72 -1.44 9.47
CA PHE A 195 -13.96 -2.09 9.06
C PHE A 195 -15.13 -1.19 9.44
N VAL A 196 -15.94 -0.82 8.45
CA VAL A 196 -17.01 0.15 8.59
C VAL A 196 -18.36 -0.38 8.08
N ALA A 197 -19.44 0.18 8.62
CA ALA A 197 -20.79 0.00 8.09
C ALA A 197 -21.45 1.36 7.87
N LYS A 198 -22.12 1.56 6.75
CA LYS A 198 -22.87 2.77 6.41
C LYS A 198 -24.36 2.49 6.55
N ALA A 199 -25.00 3.24 7.44
CA ALA A 199 -26.44 3.17 7.66
C ALA A 199 -27.23 3.78 6.47
N PRO A 200 -28.54 3.49 6.32
CA PRO A 200 -29.37 4.04 5.24
C PRO A 200 -29.39 5.58 5.16
N GLY A 201 -29.12 6.27 6.28
CA GLY A 201 -29.01 7.74 6.34
C GLY A 201 -27.61 8.29 6.01
N GLY A 202 -26.70 7.45 5.51
CA GLY A 202 -25.32 7.82 5.14
C GLY A 202 -24.34 7.89 6.31
N ARG A 203 -24.78 7.66 7.55
CA ARG A 203 -23.89 7.66 8.72
C ARG A 203 -22.96 6.44 8.68
N ILE A 204 -21.66 6.69 8.75
CA ILE A 204 -20.63 5.65 8.87
C ILE A 204 -20.42 5.29 10.34
N HIS A 205 -20.35 4.00 10.61
CA HIS A 205 -20.01 3.39 11.88
C HIS A 205 -18.66 2.68 11.74
N HIS A 206 -17.66 3.10 12.49
CA HIS A 206 -16.37 2.41 12.59
C HIS A 206 -16.49 1.28 13.60
N LEU A 207 -16.27 0.05 13.15
CA LEU A 207 -16.60 -1.16 13.93
C LEU A 207 -15.38 -1.81 14.55
N ALA A 208 -14.29 -1.87 13.78
CA ALA A 208 -13.03 -2.45 14.21
C ALA A 208 -11.90 -1.90 13.35
N ARG A 209 -10.66 -1.99 13.84
CA ARG A 209 -9.47 -1.62 13.08
C ARG A 209 -8.31 -2.56 13.31
N ILE A 210 -7.43 -2.68 12.33
CA ILE A 210 -6.16 -3.41 12.44
C ILE A 210 -5.08 -2.67 11.66
N GLY A 211 -3.93 -2.49 12.31
CA GLY A 211 -2.76 -1.90 11.68
C GLY A 211 -1.82 -2.96 11.10
N TRP A 212 -1.10 -2.63 10.04
CA TRP A 212 0.04 -3.40 9.58
C TRP A 212 1.10 -2.47 8.99
N HIS A 213 2.34 -2.95 8.92
CA HIS A 213 3.51 -2.17 8.51
C HIS A 213 4.35 -3.00 7.56
N VAL A 214 4.92 -2.37 6.53
CA VAL A 214 5.80 -3.04 5.59
C VAL A 214 7.04 -2.20 5.30
N VAL A 215 8.19 -2.87 5.28
CA VAL A 215 9.47 -2.25 4.94
C VAL A 215 10.15 -3.06 3.86
N TRP A 216 10.48 -2.38 2.77
CA TRP A 216 11.43 -2.81 1.77
C TRP A 216 12.64 -1.90 1.85
N HIS A 217 13.82 -2.47 2.05
CA HIS A 217 15.08 -1.75 1.89
C HIS A 217 16.08 -2.73 1.31
N GLY A 218 16.51 -2.48 0.09
CA GLY A 218 17.50 -3.32 -0.57
C GLY A 218 18.56 -2.50 -1.29
N THR A 219 19.75 -3.10 -1.38
CA THR A 219 20.89 -2.57 -2.11
C THR A 219 21.14 -3.40 -3.36
N LEU A 220 21.57 -2.74 -4.43
CA LEU A 220 21.83 -3.36 -5.71
C LEU A 220 23.33 -3.28 -6.05
N GLY A 221 23.90 -4.43 -6.42
CA GLY A 221 25.28 -4.57 -6.88
C GLY A 221 25.35 -4.73 -8.39
N TRP A 222 26.33 -4.09 -9.01
CA TRP A 222 26.50 -4.06 -10.45
C TRP A 222 27.92 -4.49 -10.82
N THR A 223 28.05 -5.41 -11.78
CA THR A 223 29.35 -5.86 -12.30
C THR A 223 29.71 -5.20 -13.63
N SER A 224 28.71 -4.78 -14.41
CA SER A 224 28.88 -4.03 -15.65
C SER A 224 27.63 -3.20 -15.96
N PRO A 225 27.70 -2.22 -16.87
CA PRO A 225 26.55 -1.37 -17.19
C PRO A 225 25.35 -2.14 -17.75
N SER A 226 25.59 -3.27 -18.42
CA SER A 226 24.57 -4.09 -19.07
C SER A 226 24.14 -5.31 -18.25
N ALA A 227 24.85 -5.63 -17.16
CA ALA A 227 24.50 -6.75 -16.31
C ALA A 227 23.17 -6.51 -15.58
N THR A 228 22.45 -7.59 -15.30
CA THR A 228 21.37 -7.56 -14.31
C THR A 228 21.99 -7.44 -12.92
N PRO A 229 21.63 -6.41 -12.12
CA PRO A 229 22.22 -6.25 -10.81
C PRO A 229 21.79 -7.35 -9.84
N THR A 230 22.67 -7.67 -8.90
CA THR A 230 22.35 -8.52 -7.76
C THR A 230 21.65 -7.70 -6.70
N VAL A 231 20.64 -8.25 -6.02
CA VAL A 231 19.96 -7.61 -4.90
C VAL A 231 20.39 -8.23 -3.58
N ALA A 232 20.60 -7.40 -2.56
CA ALA A 232 20.64 -7.82 -1.17
C ALA A 232 19.63 -7.01 -0.36
N MET A 233 18.75 -7.70 0.37
CA MET A 233 17.83 -7.03 1.30
C MET A 233 18.59 -6.60 2.55
N VAL A 234 18.53 -5.30 2.85
CA VAL A 234 19.03 -4.71 4.11
C VAL A 234 17.97 -4.89 5.20
N THR A 235 16.73 -4.53 4.89
CA THR A 235 15.58 -4.73 5.76
C THR A 235 14.40 -5.24 4.94
N SER A 236 13.76 -6.30 5.40
CA SER A 236 12.54 -6.86 4.82
C SER A 236 11.64 -7.34 5.96
N ARG A 237 10.50 -6.67 6.19
CA ARG A 237 9.54 -7.11 7.21
C ARG A 237 8.11 -6.69 6.90
N ILE A 238 7.17 -7.51 7.37
CA ILE A 238 5.75 -7.18 7.47
C ILE A 238 5.35 -7.46 8.90
N ASP A 239 4.83 -6.44 9.56
CA ASP A 239 4.33 -6.52 10.92
C ASP A 239 2.81 -6.33 10.90
N ILE A 240 2.06 -7.21 11.57
CA ILE A 240 0.61 -7.08 11.71
C ILE A 240 0.31 -6.83 13.17
N GLY A 241 -0.39 -5.73 13.44
CA GLY A 241 -0.81 -5.33 14.76
C GLY A 241 -1.95 -6.18 15.31
N GLN A 242 -2.35 -5.89 16.54
CA GLN A 242 -3.52 -6.51 17.14
C GLN A 242 -4.79 -5.78 16.67
N PRO A 243 -5.88 -6.53 16.39
CA PRO A 243 -7.17 -5.92 16.10
C PRO A 243 -7.75 -5.23 17.34
N THR A 244 -8.44 -4.11 17.13
CA THR A 244 -9.16 -3.39 18.19
C THR A 244 -10.56 -3.00 17.73
N THR A 245 -11.47 -2.84 18.69
CA THR A 245 -12.85 -2.36 18.52
C THR A 245 -13.11 -1.11 19.35
N ASP A 246 -12.03 -0.38 19.66
CA ASP A 246 -12.09 0.88 20.38
C ASP A 246 -12.77 1.96 19.54
N ASP A 247 -13.28 2.98 20.23
CA ASP A 247 -13.83 4.17 19.57
C ASP A 247 -12.75 4.80 18.68
N ILE A 248 -13.13 5.18 17.46
CA ILE A 248 -12.23 5.83 16.50
C ILE A 248 -11.65 7.15 17.04
N ASP A 249 -12.33 7.79 17.99
CA ASP A 249 -11.84 9.00 18.66
C ASP A 249 -10.86 8.71 19.81
N ASN A 250 -10.80 7.47 20.30
CA ASN A 250 -9.91 7.04 21.38
C ASN A 250 -8.76 6.16 20.87
N THR A 251 -8.08 6.63 19.82
CA THR A 251 -6.97 5.90 19.18
C THR A 251 -5.62 6.57 19.42
N ASN A 252 -4.55 5.77 19.42
CA ASN A 252 -3.17 6.28 19.38
C ASN A 252 -2.77 6.83 17.99
N PHE A 253 -3.66 6.76 17.00
CA PHE A 253 -3.42 7.18 15.61
C PHE A 253 -4.40 8.28 15.16
N PRO A 254 -4.42 9.46 15.81
CA PRO A 254 -5.46 10.47 15.60
C PRO A 254 -5.47 11.03 14.17
N ARG A 255 -4.31 11.11 13.51
CA ARG A 255 -4.21 11.59 12.12
C ARG A 255 -4.85 10.60 11.14
N SER A 256 -4.57 9.31 11.29
CA SER A 256 -5.18 8.26 10.45
C SER A 256 -6.68 8.11 10.72
N ALA A 257 -7.11 8.25 11.98
CA ALA A 257 -8.53 8.30 12.31
C ALA A 257 -9.24 9.53 11.71
N ALA A 258 -8.59 10.69 11.64
CA ALA A 258 -9.16 11.85 10.98
C ALA A 258 -9.41 11.59 9.48
N VAL A 259 -8.47 10.92 8.80
CA VAL A 259 -8.66 10.47 7.41
C VAL A 259 -9.79 9.46 7.31
N ALA A 260 -9.85 8.46 8.20
CA ALA A 260 -10.91 7.44 8.16
C ALA A 260 -12.31 7.98 8.48
N LYS A 261 -12.42 9.07 9.25
CA LYS A 261 -13.70 9.76 9.51
C LYS A 261 -14.17 10.62 8.35
N ASN A 262 -13.23 11.15 7.58
CA ASN A 262 -13.50 11.99 6.41
C ASN A 262 -12.54 11.62 5.27
N PRO A 263 -12.77 10.45 4.61
CA PRO A 263 -11.89 10.00 3.55
C PRO A 263 -11.97 10.97 2.37
N GLN A 264 -10.81 11.37 1.84
CA GLN A 264 -10.70 12.37 0.80
C GLN A 264 -9.56 12.04 -0.16
N ARG A 265 -9.66 12.57 -1.38
CA ARG A 265 -8.57 12.62 -2.36
C ARG A 265 -7.59 13.76 -2.02
N PRO A 266 -6.32 13.69 -2.47
CA PRO A 266 -5.75 12.60 -3.26
C PRO A 266 -5.51 11.33 -2.43
N THR A 267 -5.73 10.16 -3.03
CA THR A 267 -5.40 8.87 -2.42
C THR A 267 -3.89 8.63 -2.43
N CYS A 268 -3.42 7.64 -1.66
CA CYS A 268 -2.02 7.22 -1.68
C CYS A 268 -1.57 6.84 -3.10
N ASN A 269 -2.38 6.07 -3.84
CA ASN A 269 -2.04 5.64 -5.20
C ASN A 269 -1.99 6.81 -6.20
N GLU A 270 -2.89 7.80 -6.07
CA GLU A 270 -2.82 9.03 -6.88
C GLU A 270 -1.53 9.83 -6.58
N GLN A 271 -1.17 9.94 -5.30
CA GLN A 271 0.05 10.61 -4.86
C GLN A 271 1.31 9.84 -5.29
N ASP A 272 1.28 8.50 -5.28
CA ASP A 272 2.37 7.65 -5.77
C ASP A 272 2.64 7.91 -7.26
N GLY A 273 1.59 7.96 -8.09
CA GLY A 273 1.71 8.30 -9.51
C GLY A 273 2.32 9.69 -9.71
N ASN A 274 1.81 10.71 -9.00
CA ASN A 274 2.35 12.06 -9.06
C ASN A 274 3.81 12.13 -8.59
N ALA A 275 4.14 11.45 -7.49
CA ALA A 275 5.49 11.39 -6.96
C ALA A 275 6.45 10.76 -7.97
N PHE A 276 6.03 9.68 -8.63
CA PHE A 276 6.81 9.02 -9.67
C PHE A 276 7.09 9.96 -10.85
N ASP A 277 6.08 10.67 -11.35
CA ASP A 277 6.25 11.67 -12.41
C ASP A 277 7.19 12.80 -12.01
N ARG A 278 7.13 13.25 -10.75
CA ARG A 278 8.03 14.28 -10.20
C ARG A 278 9.44 13.78 -9.91
N GLY A 279 9.66 12.46 -9.82
CA GLY A 279 10.97 11.85 -9.60
C GLY A 279 11.68 11.44 -10.90
N TYR A 280 10.92 10.99 -11.90
CA TYR A 280 11.44 10.34 -13.10
C TYR A 280 10.92 10.92 -14.42
N GLY A 281 9.86 11.72 -14.38
CA GLY A 281 9.25 12.33 -15.56
C GLY A 281 9.99 13.59 -16.05
N PRO A 282 9.47 14.24 -17.11
CA PRO A 282 10.07 15.43 -17.70
C PRO A 282 10.17 16.64 -16.75
N ALA A 283 9.32 16.68 -15.74
CA ALA A 283 9.29 17.75 -14.72
C ALA A 283 10.11 17.40 -13.48
N ALA A 284 10.93 16.35 -13.52
CA ALA A 284 11.67 15.90 -12.35
C ALA A 284 12.70 16.94 -11.88
N GLY A 285 12.70 17.20 -10.58
CA GLY A 285 13.56 18.21 -9.98
C GLY A 285 13.40 18.32 -8.47
N ALA A 286 14.11 19.27 -7.87
CA ALA A 286 14.12 19.46 -6.42
C ALA A 286 12.71 19.82 -5.89
N PRO A 287 12.35 19.40 -4.66
CA PRO A 287 13.14 18.58 -3.74
C PRO A 287 13.05 17.06 -3.99
N VAL A 288 12.23 16.61 -4.95
CA VAL A 288 11.96 15.19 -5.20
C VAL A 288 13.16 14.51 -5.83
N ARG A 289 13.83 15.16 -6.78
CA ARG A 289 15.02 14.69 -7.46
C ARG A 289 16.16 15.68 -7.26
N VAL A 290 17.29 15.19 -6.76
CA VAL A 290 18.51 15.97 -6.57
C VAL A 290 19.66 15.29 -7.27
N GLU A 291 20.32 16.02 -8.16
CA GLU A 291 21.48 15.54 -8.92
C GLU A 291 22.76 16.19 -8.40
N SER A 292 23.84 15.42 -8.39
CA SER A 292 25.15 15.80 -7.86
C SER A 292 26.25 15.46 -8.86
N GLU A 293 27.29 16.29 -8.92
CA GLU A 293 28.52 16.00 -9.66
C GLU A 293 29.42 15.02 -8.90
N THR A 294 29.19 14.88 -7.59
CA THR A 294 29.98 14.03 -6.70
C THR A 294 29.32 12.68 -6.50
N ARG A 295 30.10 11.61 -6.65
CA ARG A 295 29.71 10.24 -6.32
C ARG A 295 29.69 10.01 -4.80
N PRO A 296 28.67 9.33 -4.24
CA PRO A 296 28.60 9.07 -2.81
C PRO A 296 29.71 8.12 -2.36
N GLY A 297 30.28 8.38 -1.17
CA GLY A 297 31.34 7.55 -0.59
C GLY A 297 30.84 6.27 0.10
N ASN A 298 29.53 6.12 0.30
CA ASN A 298 28.91 5.00 1.03
C ASN A 298 28.25 3.96 0.11
N LEU A 299 28.87 3.68 -1.04
CA LEU A 299 28.35 2.71 -2.00
C LEU A 299 28.55 1.26 -1.52
N PRO A 300 27.65 0.32 -1.87
CA PRO A 300 27.86 -1.10 -1.62
C PRO A 300 29.18 -1.59 -2.23
N SER A 301 29.88 -2.50 -1.54
CA SER A 301 31.17 -3.02 -2.01
C SER A 301 31.11 -3.74 -3.37
N ASN A 302 29.94 -4.24 -3.74
CA ASN A 302 29.66 -4.89 -5.03
C ASN A 302 29.09 -3.93 -6.08
N PHE A 303 29.14 -2.61 -5.87
CA PHE A 303 28.66 -1.61 -6.82
C PHE A 303 29.80 -1.11 -7.72
N PHE A 304 29.89 -1.68 -8.94
CA PHE A 304 31.00 -1.45 -9.88
C PHE A 304 32.36 -1.60 -9.19
N PRO A 305 32.71 -2.83 -8.74
CA PRO A 305 33.97 -3.07 -8.06
C PRO A 305 35.11 -2.60 -8.96
N SER A 306 36.12 -1.96 -8.35
CA SER A 306 37.35 -1.65 -9.06
C SER A 306 37.94 -2.94 -9.63
N PRO A 307 38.40 -2.92 -10.90
CA PRO A 307 38.99 -4.09 -11.53
C PRO A 307 40.21 -4.64 -10.78
#